data_AF-A0A4Y2EYA6-F1
#
_entry.id   AF-A0A4Y2EYA6-F1
#
_cell.length_a   1.000
_cell.length_b   1.000
_cell.length_c   1.000
_cell.angle_alpha   90.00
_cell.angle_beta   90.00
_cell.angle_gamma   90.00
#
_symmetry.space_group_name_H-M   'P 1'
#
loop_
_entity.id
_entity.type
_entity.pdbx_description
1 polymer ?
#
loop_
_entity_poly.entity_id
_entity_poly.type
_entity_poly.pdbx_seq_one_letter_code
_entity_poly.pdbx_strand_id
1 'polypeptide(L)'
;MVGTRPDIAYSVGYLSRSLESPSAENVVRVKRVFCYVAGTTNFAITYLATGTSRVLEYYSDADFGVCTKTGTSTSGSVIVYAGGAISWHSQRRAIVAT
;
A
#
# COMPACT_ATOMS: atom_id res chain seq x y z
N MET A 1 6.33 2.05 8.11
CA MET A 1 5.47 0.86 8.11
C MET A 1 4.03 1.34 8.17
N VAL A 2 3.22 1.06 7.14
CA VAL A 2 1.78 1.37 7.20
C VAL A 2 1.11 0.25 8.00
N GLY A 3 0.24 0.61 8.95
CA GLY A 3 -0.43 -0.29 9.89
C GLY A 3 -1.34 -1.33 9.25
N THR A 4 -2.22 -1.95 10.05
CA THR A 4 -3.04 -3.18 9.89
C THR A 4 -3.73 -3.48 8.54
N ARG A 5 -3.63 -2.61 7.53
CA ARG A 5 -4.38 -2.63 6.28
C ARG A 5 -3.48 -2.57 5.03
N PRO A 6 -3.14 -3.72 4.41
CA PRO A 6 -2.33 -3.76 3.19
C PRO A 6 -2.99 -3.06 2.00
N ASP A 7 -4.32 -3.10 1.92
CA ASP A 7 -5.17 -2.55 0.85
C ASP A 7 -5.01 -1.04 0.61
N ILE A 8 -4.62 -0.27 1.64
CA ILE A 8 -4.44 1.20 1.54
C ILE A 8 -2.99 1.65 1.68
N ALA A 9 -2.04 0.72 1.79
CA ALA A 9 -0.64 1.05 2.06
C ALA A 9 -0.05 2.01 1.02
N TYR A 10 -0.33 1.78 -0.27
CA TYR A 10 0.09 2.67 -1.34
C TYR A 10 -0.59 4.04 -1.28
N SER A 11 -1.93 4.08 -1.16
CA SER A 11 -2.68 5.33 -1.16
C SER A 11 -2.25 6.27 -0.03
N VAL A 12 -2.05 5.73 1.18
CA VAL A 12 -1.56 6.50 2.33
C VAL A 12 -0.13 6.98 2.09
N GLY A 13 0.77 6.10 1.63
CA GLY A 13 2.16 6.44 1.32
C GLY A 13 2.33 7.42 0.16
N TYR A 14 1.38 7.47 -0.77
CA TYR A 14 1.36 8.44 -1.84
C TYR A 14 0.92 9.82 -1.33
N LEU A 15 -0.17 9.89 -0.55
CA LEU A 15 -0.71 11.15 -0.05
C LEU A 15 0.21 11.82 0.98
N SER A 16 0.94 11.04 1.78
CA SER A 16 1.92 11.55 2.75
C SER A 16 3.05 12.34 2.11
N ARG A 17 3.30 12.19 0.81
CA ARG A 17 4.32 12.97 0.08
C ARG A 17 4.01 14.46 0.00
N SER A 18 2.76 14.83 0.23
CA SER A 18 2.27 16.21 0.17
C SER A 18 1.86 16.77 1.53
N LEU A 19 2.35 16.17 2.62
CA LEU A 19 1.99 16.54 3.98
C LEU A 19 2.47 17.96 4.35
N GLU A 20 3.62 18.37 3.82
CA GLU A 20 4.21 19.70 4.07
C GLU A 20 3.36 20.84 3.50
N SER A 21 2.67 20.60 2.38
CA SER A 21 1.81 21.58 1.72
C SER A 21 0.70 20.88 0.94
N PRO A 22 -0.40 20.49 1.60
CA PRO A 22 -1.50 19.77 0.96
C PRO A 22 -2.33 20.71 0.08
N SER A 23 -2.60 20.32 -1.16
CA SER A 23 -3.55 21.01 -2.02
C SER A 23 -5.00 20.66 -1.66
N ALA A 24 -5.96 21.47 -2.13
CA ALA A 24 -7.38 21.15 -1.99
C ALA A 24 -7.73 19.77 -2.59
N GLU A 25 -7.06 19.39 -3.68
CA GLU A 25 -7.21 18.06 -4.28
C GLU A 25 -6.70 16.94 -3.35
N ASN A 26 -5.54 17.14 -2.70
CA ASN A 26 -5.02 16.18 -1.74
C ASN A 26 -5.99 15.98 -0.57
N VAL A 27 -6.64 17.04 -0.09
CA VAL A 27 -7.67 16.96 0.96
C VAL A 27 -8.86 16.10 0.51
N VAL A 28 -9.32 16.24 -0.73
CA VAL A 28 -10.40 15.40 -1.28
C VAL A 28 -9.96 13.93 -1.35
N ARG A 29 -8.72 13.66 -1.79
CA ARG A 29 -8.18 12.29 -1.87
C ARG A 29 -8.05 11.65 -0.47
N VAL A 30 -7.59 12.40 0.53
CA VAL A 30 -7.53 11.94 1.93
C VAL A 30 -8.93 11.63 2.47
N LYS A 31 -9.93 12.48 2.21
CA LYS A 31 -11.32 12.20 2.59
C LYS A 31 -11.83 10.90 1.98
N ARG A 32 -11.50 10.59 0.72
CA ARG A 32 -11.86 9.30 0.10
C ARG A 32 -11.24 8.11 0.82
N VAL A 33 -9.99 8.21 1.24
CA VAL A 33 -9.34 7.15 2.06
C VAL A 33 -10.09 6.96 3.37
N PHE A 34 -10.48 8.04 4.06
CA PHE A 34 -11.27 7.93 5.29
C PHE A 34 -12.66 7.34 5.07
N CYS A 35 -13.38 7.73 4.01
CA CYS A 35 -14.66 7.11 3.66
C CYS A 35 -14.51 5.62 3.37
N TYR A 36 -13.44 5.22 2.67
CA TYR A 36 -13.14 3.81 2.43
C TYR A 36 -12.89 3.06 3.74
N VAL A 37 -12.11 3.63 4.66
CA VAL A 37 -11.89 3.05 5.99
C VAL A 37 -13.21 2.89 6.76
N ALA A 38 -14.05 3.93 6.78
CA ALA A 38 -15.36 3.90 7.43
C ALA A 38 -16.32 2.86 6.81
N GLY A 39 -16.25 2.64 5.49
CA GLY A 39 -17.08 1.64 4.79
C GLY A 39 -16.55 0.21 4.87
N THR A 40 -15.29 0.02 5.31
CA THR A 40 -14.61 -1.29 5.34
C THR A 40 -14.14 -1.66 6.74
N THR A 41 -14.81 -1.16 7.78
CA THR A 41 -14.47 -1.46 9.18
C THR A 41 -14.56 -2.95 9.50
N ASN A 42 -15.41 -3.69 8.78
CA ASN A 42 -15.61 -5.13 8.97
C ASN A 42 -14.64 -5.99 8.15
N PHE A 43 -13.74 -5.38 7.37
CA PHE A 43 -12.77 -6.13 6.59
C PHE A 43 -11.64 -6.61 7.50
N ALA A 44 -11.23 -7.86 7.32
CA ALA A 44 -10.14 -8.48 8.07
C ALA A 44 -9.33 -9.40 7.17
N ILE A 45 -8.08 -9.64 7.55
CA ILE A 45 -7.23 -10.64 6.92
C ILE A 45 -7.65 -12.01 7.45
N THR A 46 -8.00 -12.92 6.55
CA THR A 46 -8.40 -14.28 6.90
C THR A 46 -7.23 -15.23 6.69
N TYR A 47 -6.94 -16.05 7.69
CA TYR A 47 -5.95 -17.12 7.62
C TYR A 47 -6.66 -18.46 7.62
N LEU A 48 -6.30 -19.33 6.68
CA LEU A 48 -6.92 -20.64 6.50
C LEU A 48 -6.08 -21.72 7.19
N ALA A 49 -6.68 -22.43 8.13
CA ALA A 49 -6.01 -23.51 8.87
C ALA A 49 -5.76 -24.77 8.00
N THR A 50 -6.63 -24.97 7.00
CA THR A 50 -6.68 -26.13 6.10
C THR A 50 -6.93 -25.68 4.66
N GLY A 51 -6.41 -26.41 3.67
CA GLY A 51 -6.70 -26.17 2.25
C GLY A 51 -5.73 -25.24 1.52
N THR A 52 -4.97 -24.40 2.23
CA THR A 52 -3.82 -23.67 1.67
C THR A 52 -2.51 -24.33 2.09
N SER A 53 -1.58 -24.46 1.14
CA SER A 53 -0.20 -24.84 1.44
C SER A 53 0.37 -23.84 2.44
N ARG A 54 0.99 -24.32 3.53
CA ARG A 54 1.65 -23.47 4.55
C ARG A 54 3.02 -22.98 4.06
N VAL A 55 3.05 -22.56 2.81
CA VAL A 55 4.22 -21.99 2.15
C VAL A 55 4.17 -20.49 2.36
N LEU A 56 5.35 -19.92 2.57
CA LEU A 56 5.52 -18.48 2.62
C LEU A 56 5.64 -17.98 1.18
N GLU A 57 4.67 -17.19 0.75
CA GLU A 57 4.63 -16.61 -0.59
C GLU A 57 5.07 -15.15 -0.51
N TYR A 58 5.94 -14.76 -1.44
CA TYR A 58 6.43 -13.40 -1.55
C TYR A 58 6.08 -12.83 -2.93
N TYR A 59 5.36 -11.72 -2.92
CA TYR A 59 5.02 -10.97 -4.12
C TYR A 59 5.71 -9.62 -4.05
N SER A 60 6.28 -9.20 -5.18
CA SER A 60 6.90 -7.91 -5.35
C SER A 60 6.37 -7.27 -6.62
N ASP A 61 6.10 -5.97 -6.55
CA ASP A 61 5.70 -5.15 -7.67
C ASP A 61 6.53 -3.86 -7.69
N ALA A 62 6.77 -3.33 -8.89
CA ALA A 62 7.50 -2.10 -9.06
C ALA A 62 6.88 -1.29 -10.21
N ASP A 63 6.51 -0.07 -9.89
CA ASP A 63 5.94 0.88 -10.83
C ASP A 63 6.99 1.91 -11.23
N PHE A 64 7.21 2.07 -12.54
CA PHE A 64 8.18 2.99 -13.13
C PHE A 64 7.47 4.25 -13.65
N GLY A 65 7.98 5.42 -13.29
CA GLY A 65 7.52 6.69 -13.87
C GLY A 65 6.21 7.26 -13.32
N VAL A 66 5.52 6.59 -12.38
CA VAL A 66 4.25 7.12 -11.82
C VAL A 66 4.40 8.46 -11.10
N CYS A 67 5.59 8.79 -10.60
CA CYS A 67 5.87 10.13 -10.11
C CYS A 67 6.45 11.00 -11.21
N THR A 68 5.59 11.55 -12.09
CA THR A 68 5.99 12.44 -13.19
C THR A 68 6.82 13.65 -12.74
N LYS A 69 6.64 14.10 -11.49
CA LYS A 69 7.40 15.22 -10.91
C LYS A 69 8.86 14.88 -10.60
N THR A 70 9.18 13.63 -10.28
CA THR A 70 10.53 13.24 -9.79
C THR A 70 11.14 12.07 -10.55
N GLY A 71 10.40 11.42 -11.47
CA GLY A 71 10.85 10.21 -12.16
C GLY A 71 11.04 8.99 -11.26
N THR A 72 10.70 9.09 -9.97
CA THR A 72 10.99 8.03 -8.99
C THR A 72 9.96 6.91 -9.05
N SER A 73 10.45 5.68 -9.08
CA SER A 73 9.62 4.47 -8.98
C SER A 73 9.03 4.27 -7.59
N THR A 74 7.91 3.56 -7.51
CA THR A 74 7.37 3.04 -6.24
C THR A 74 7.45 1.52 -6.28
N SER A 75 8.08 0.91 -5.26
CA SER A 75 8.06 -0.54 -5.10
C SER A 75 7.09 -0.94 -4.01
N GLY A 76 6.36 -2.01 -4.25
CA GLY A 76 5.49 -2.66 -3.28
C GLY A 76 5.92 -4.11 -3.07
N SER A 77 5.70 -4.63 -1.88
CA SER A 77 5.73 -6.08 -1.66
C SER A 77 4.68 -6.50 -0.65
N VAL A 78 4.29 -7.77 -0.73
CA VAL A 78 3.45 -8.44 0.26
C VAL A 78 3.96 -9.86 0.48
N ILE A 79 4.04 -10.24 1.76
CA ILE A 79 4.30 -11.60 2.20
C ILE A 79 2.97 -12.19 2.63
N VAL A 80 2.61 -13.32 2.03
CA VAL A 80 1.37 -14.06 2.29
C VAL A 80 1.73 -15.39 2.94
N TYR A 81 0.96 -15.76 3.96
CA TYR A 81 1.07 -17.05 4.64
C TYR A 81 -0.32 -17.54 5.03
N ALA A 82 -0.58 -18.83 4.84
CA ALA A 82 -1.87 -19.44 5.12
C ALA A 82 -3.06 -18.69 4.47
N GLY A 83 -2.86 -18.18 3.25
CA GLY A 83 -3.86 -17.42 2.49
C GLY A 83 -4.06 -15.96 2.91
N GLY A 84 -3.37 -15.48 3.95
CA GLY A 84 -3.49 -14.10 4.44
C GLY A 84 -2.17 -13.32 4.39
N ALA A 85 -2.23 -12.02 4.17
CA ALA A 85 -1.04 -11.15 4.22
C ALA A 85 -0.52 -11.03 5.66
N ILE A 86 0.77 -11.25 5.87
CA ILE A 86 1.43 -11.13 7.20
C ILE A 86 2.39 -9.95 7.28
N SER A 87 2.90 -9.48 6.15
CA SER A 87 3.76 -8.31 6.06
C SER A 87 3.63 -7.68 4.68
N TRP A 88 3.72 -6.35 4.62
CA TRP A 88 3.64 -5.60 3.38
C TRP A 88 4.43 -4.31 3.50
N HIS A 89 4.87 -3.78 2.37
CA HIS A 89 5.40 -2.43 2.31
C HIS A 89 5.10 -1.80 0.95
N SER A 90 4.94 -0.49 0.94
CA SER A 90 4.92 0.32 -0.27
C SER A 90 5.85 1.50 -0.05
N GLN A 91 6.90 1.59 -0.87
CA GLN A 91 7.99 2.53 -0.67
C GLN A 91 8.37 3.20 -1.99
N ARG A 92 8.41 4.53 -1.96
CA ARG A 92 9.02 5.32 -3.03
C ARG A 92 10.54 5.09 -3.00
N ARG A 93 11.13 4.81 -4.15
CA ARG A 93 12.58 4.70 -4.27
C ARG A 93 13.21 6.09 -4.26
N ALA A 94 14.35 6.21 -3.58
CA ALA A 94 15.14 7.44 -3.56
C ALA A 94 15.92 7.65 -4.87
N ILE A 95 16.17 6.56 -5.61
CA ILE A 95 16.95 6.55 -6.84
C ILE A 95 16.00 6.52 -8.04
N VAL A 96 16.33 7.31 -9.06
CA VAL A 96 15.68 7.30 -10.38
C VAL A 96 16.39 6.28 -11.25
N ALA A 97 15.65 5.42 -11.94
CA ALA A 97 16.24 4.58 -12.98
C ALA A 97 16.33 5.41 -14.27
N THR A 98 17.54 5.59 -14.78
CA THR A 98 17.86 6.33 -16.01
C THR A 98 17.87 5.41 -17.22
#